data_AF-A0A7Y3X5J0-F1
#
_entry.id   AF-A0A7Y3X5J0-F1
#
_cell.length_a   1.000
_cell.length_b   1.000
_cell.length_c   1.000
_cell.angle_alpha   90.00
_cell.angle_beta   90.00
_cell.angle_gamma   90.00
#
_symmetry.space_group_name_H-M   'P 1'
#
loop_
_entity.id
_entity.type
_entity.pdbx_description
1 polymer ?
#
loop_
_entity_poly.entity_id
_entity_poly.type
_entity_poly.pdbx_seq_one_letter_code
_entity_poly.pdbx_strand_id
1 'polypeptide(L)'
;MRLLQILSIVFWGVGNLGSGILLLYVEWTYLRHNFVQIFNPFLQLQVLGTLLSIPLSWIFLGMTVLGHYAVESVEQRLNRSNQQPKPTPKQVVSNSRVQSSIPTPPPAPAQPLRTDTSTRQRPYIQCRIDQLERIADAEWNNKQLLSKINHELESRRSWGRPQALRERITQRLTQLHSTQFVRTTTATFGSQDLSSDVFRYSEGLLSHCGYEVGANGLPESQRRQILDSVFLERLPFVNDTAYLGEWGEPGTSQRLQKSANCIAAFARNARRRNSGNLSNAIQEWEADLAYLKQTYYNGRFHFPWPQTGI
;
A
#
# COMPACT_ATOMS: atom_id res chain seq x y z
N MET A 1 -50.09 3.01 16.13
CA MET A 1 -49.05 2.20 16.84
C MET A 1 -47.87 1.83 15.96
N ARG A 2 -48.07 1.26 14.75
CA ARG A 2 -46.95 0.91 13.83
C ARG A 2 -46.02 2.08 13.48
N LEU A 3 -46.58 3.29 13.30
CA LEU A 3 -45.79 4.50 13.04
C LEU A 3 -44.83 4.84 14.19
N LEU A 4 -45.29 4.69 15.44
CA LEU A 4 -44.50 4.96 16.64
C LEU A 4 -43.35 3.93 16.80
N GLN A 5 -43.62 2.67 16.45
CA GLN A 5 -42.63 1.59 16.45
C GLN A 5 -41.53 1.85 15.40
N ILE A 6 -41.92 2.23 14.18
CA ILE A 6 -40.97 2.58 13.11
C ILE A 6 -40.12 3.78 13.53
N LEU A 7 -40.73 4.83 14.08
CA LEU A 7 -40.00 6.00 14.58
C LEU A 7 -39.00 5.63 15.69
N SER A 8 -39.38 4.75 16.61
CA SER A 8 -38.50 4.31 17.70
C SER A 8 -37.32 3.47 17.19
N ILE A 9 -37.54 2.60 16.21
CA ILE A 9 -36.49 1.80 15.56
C ILE A 9 -35.52 2.71 14.80
N VAL A 10 -36.04 3.68 14.04
CA VAL A 10 -35.21 4.65 13.31
C VAL A 10 -34.39 5.49 14.28
N PHE A 11 -35.00 5.96 15.36
CA PHE A 11 -34.32 6.79 16.37
C PHE A 11 -33.20 6.00 17.08
N TRP A 12 -33.47 4.73 17.43
CA TRP A 12 -32.47 3.83 17.99
C TRP A 12 -31.34 3.53 17.00
N GLY A 13 -31.65 3.32 15.72
CA GLY A 13 -30.64 3.12 14.67
C GLY A 13 -29.73 4.34 14.48
N VAL A 14 -30.31 5.54 14.46
CA VAL A 14 -29.56 6.80 14.35
C VAL A 14 -28.64 7.02 15.56
N GLY A 15 -29.12 6.71 16.78
CA GLY A 15 -28.30 6.80 18.00
C GLY A 15 -27.08 5.88 17.98
N ASN A 16 -27.26 4.62 17.59
CA ASN A 16 -26.16 3.66 17.47
C ASN A 16 -25.17 4.03 16.37
N LEU A 17 -25.67 4.43 15.19
CA LEU A 17 -24.82 4.85 14.08
C LEU A 17 -24.01 6.10 14.43
N GLY A 18 -24.66 7.10 15.05
CA GLY A 18 -24.00 8.32 15.51
C GLY A 18 -22.93 8.03 16.55
N SER A 19 -23.20 7.14 17.51
CA SER A 19 -22.22 6.72 18.52
C SER A 19 -21.01 6.03 17.91
N GLY A 20 -21.23 5.14 16.92
CA GLY A 20 -20.15 4.46 16.21
C GLY A 20 -19.29 5.41 15.38
N ILE A 21 -19.91 6.34 14.65
CA ILE A 21 -19.19 7.36 13.87
C ILE A 21 -18.38 8.28 14.79
N LEU A 22 -18.93 8.67 15.94
CA LEU A 22 -18.23 9.52 16.92
C LEU A 22 -17.00 8.81 17.49
N LEU A 23 -17.11 7.51 17.80
CA LEU A 23 -16.00 6.70 18.30
C LEU A 23 -14.89 6.59 17.24
N LEU A 24 -15.26 6.25 16.00
CA LEU A 24 -14.31 6.17 14.88
C LEU A 24 -13.64 7.53 14.61
N TYR A 25 -14.39 8.63 14.69
CA TYR A 25 -13.84 9.96 14.50
C TYR A 25 -12.82 10.30 15.59
N VAL A 26 -13.15 10.07 16.87
CA VAL A 26 -12.23 10.34 17.98
C VAL A 26 -10.99 9.46 17.85
N GLU A 27 -11.14 8.16 17.62
CA GLU A 27 -10.03 7.22 17.43
C GLU A 27 -9.13 7.65 16.26
N TRP A 28 -9.72 8.01 15.12
CA TRP A 28 -8.99 8.54 13.97
C TRP A 28 -8.22 9.82 14.29
N THR A 29 -8.79 10.75 15.07
CA THR A 29 -8.10 11.99 15.44
C THR A 29 -6.87 11.75 16.31
N TYR A 30 -6.92 10.74 17.20
CA TYR A 30 -5.77 10.33 18.02
C TYR A 30 -4.71 9.62 17.18
N LEU A 31 -5.10 8.69 16.31
CA LEU A 31 -4.19 7.99 15.40
C LEU A 31 -3.46 8.96 14.47
N ARG A 32 -4.16 10.00 13.97
CA ARG A 32 -3.58 11.04 13.13
C ARG A 32 -2.56 11.91 13.87
N HIS A 33 -2.81 12.24 15.14
CA HIS A 33 -1.94 13.13 15.91
C HIS A 33 -0.65 12.45 16.39
N ASN A 34 -0.70 11.16 16.74
CA ASN A 34 0.49 10.42 17.16
C ASN A 34 0.35 8.93 16.87
N PHE A 35 0.87 8.49 15.71
CA PHE A 35 0.85 7.09 15.28
C PHE A 35 1.51 6.13 16.28
N VAL A 36 2.49 6.61 17.06
CA VAL A 36 3.19 5.80 18.09
C VAL A 36 2.26 5.43 19.26
N GLN A 37 1.14 6.13 19.46
CA GLN A 37 0.17 5.82 20.51
C GLN A 37 -0.63 4.53 20.26
N ILE A 38 -0.51 3.89 19.09
CA ILE A 38 -1.08 2.56 18.82
C ILE A 38 -0.57 1.53 19.83
N PHE A 39 0.67 1.69 20.32
CA PHE A 39 1.26 0.80 21.32
C PHE A 39 0.91 1.19 22.76
N ASN A 40 0.13 2.26 22.97
CA ASN A 40 -0.25 2.69 24.31
C ASN A 40 -1.52 1.96 24.77
N PRO A 41 -1.45 1.08 25.78
CA PRO A 41 -2.62 0.35 26.28
C PRO A 41 -3.67 1.28 26.89
N PHE A 42 -3.29 2.52 27.26
CA PHE A 42 -4.20 3.53 27.81
C PHE A 42 -4.92 4.36 26.74
N LEU A 43 -4.62 4.16 25.45
CA LEU A 43 -5.29 4.88 24.35
C LEU A 43 -6.81 4.75 24.43
N GLN A 44 -7.31 3.53 24.69
CA GLN A 44 -8.74 3.29 24.80
C GLN A 44 -9.39 4.04 25.98
N LEU A 45 -8.68 4.17 27.10
CA LEU A 45 -9.16 4.90 28.26
C LEU A 45 -9.23 6.41 27.98
N GLN A 46 -8.27 6.92 27.22
CA GLN A 46 -8.21 8.32 26.81
C GLN A 46 -9.27 8.66 25.77
N VAL A 47 -9.48 7.80 24.76
CA VAL A 47 -10.58 7.90 23.80
C VAL A 47 -11.92 7.89 24.52
N LEU A 48 -12.10 6.99 25.49
CA LEU A 48 -13.33 6.91 26.28
C LEU A 48 -13.56 8.17 27.13
N GLY A 49 -12.51 8.70 27.77
CA GLY A 49 -12.58 9.95 28.54
C GLY A 49 -12.96 11.14 27.66
N THR A 50 -12.38 11.25 26.48
CA THR A 50 -12.70 12.29 25.51
C THR A 50 -14.12 12.14 24.98
N LEU A 51 -14.56 10.90 24.69
CA LEU A 51 -15.93 10.62 24.28
C LEU A 51 -16.94 11.07 25.34
N LEU A 52 -16.68 10.76 26.62
CA LEU A 52 -17.52 11.19 27.75
C LEU A 52 -17.53 12.71 27.96
N SER A 53 -16.49 13.42 27.56
CA SER A 53 -16.41 14.88 27.70
C SER A 53 -17.19 15.64 26.62
N ILE A 54 -17.53 14.99 25.51
CA ILE A 54 -18.24 15.61 24.38
C ILE A 54 -19.75 15.59 24.67
N PRO A 55 -20.45 16.75 24.71
CA PRO A 55 -21.90 16.80 24.94
C PRO A 55 -22.71 15.94 23.96
N LEU A 56 -22.22 15.83 22.73
CA LEU A 56 -22.84 15.05 21.66
C LEU A 56 -22.87 13.54 21.96
N SER A 57 -21.89 13.02 22.71
CA SER A 57 -21.88 11.62 23.14
C SER A 57 -23.07 11.31 24.05
N TRP A 58 -23.36 12.19 25.01
CA TRP A 58 -24.50 12.04 25.93
C TRP A 58 -25.84 12.14 25.21
N ILE A 59 -25.93 12.96 24.17
CA ILE A 59 -27.13 13.05 23.33
C ILE A 59 -27.38 11.70 22.63
N PHE A 60 -26.37 11.12 21.98
CA PHE A 60 -26.52 9.83 21.30
C PHE A 60 -26.77 8.67 22.27
N LEU A 61 -26.13 8.68 23.44
CA LEU A 61 -26.37 7.70 24.50
C LEU A 61 -27.82 7.81 25.00
N GLY A 62 -28.29 9.02 25.28
CA GLY A 62 -29.67 9.29 25.68
C GLY A 62 -30.68 8.84 24.62
N MET A 63 -30.40 9.08 23.34
CA MET A 63 -31.24 8.62 22.23
C MET A 63 -31.32 7.09 22.16
N THR A 64 -30.19 6.42 22.34
CA THR A 64 -30.10 4.94 22.32
C THR A 64 -30.89 4.34 23.48
N VAL A 65 -30.73 4.87 24.69
CA VAL A 65 -31.47 4.42 25.89
C VAL A 65 -32.97 4.67 25.73
N LEU A 66 -33.36 5.87 25.32
CA LEU A 66 -34.77 6.23 25.12
C LEU A 66 -35.44 5.39 24.03
N GLY A 67 -34.72 5.15 22.92
CA GLY A 67 -35.18 4.27 21.84
C GLY A 67 -35.37 2.83 22.28
N HIS A 68 -34.44 2.27 23.06
CA HIS A 68 -34.55 0.92 23.60
C HIS A 68 -35.80 0.76 24.48
N TYR A 69 -35.97 1.64 25.47
CA TYR A 69 -37.14 1.59 26.36
C TYR A 69 -38.46 1.86 25.62
N ALA A 70 -38.47 2.70 24.59
CA ALA A 70 -39.66 2.94 23.77
C ALA A 70 -40.09 1.68 23.00
N VAL A 71 -39.13 0.96 22.41
CA VAL A 71 -39.40 -0.30 21.70
C VAL A 71 -39.93 -1.36 22.67
N GLU A 72 -39.29 -1.53 23.82
CA GLU A 72 -39.68 -2.51 24.84
C GLU A 72 -41.07 -2.21 25.42
N SER A 73 -41.39 -0.94 25.66
CA SER A 73 -42.71 -0.49 26.13
C SER A 73 -43.82 -0.77 25.11
N VAL A 74 -43.54 -0.57 23.82
CA VAL A 74 -44.49 -0.87 22.73
C VAL A 74 -44.70 -2.39 22.61
N GLU A 75 -43.63 -3.18 22.72
CA GLU A 75 -43.70 -4.65 22.67
C GLU A 75 -44.49 -5.23 23.84
N GLN A 76 -44.28 -4.73 25.06
CA GLN A 76 -45.07 -5.12 26.23
C GLN A 76 -46.56 -4.79 26.07
N ARG A 77 -46.91 -3.66 25.43
CA ARG A 77 -48.31 -3.29 25.14
C ARG A 77 -48.93 -4.18 24.07
N LEU A 78 -48.19 -4.54 23.02
CA LEU A 78 -48.63 -5.47 21.98
C LEU A 78 -48.88 -6.88 22.54
N ASN A 79 -47.98 -7.37 23.40
CA ASN A 79 -48.13 -8.68 24.04
C ASN A 79 -49.32 -8.73 25.00
N ARG A 80 -49.61 -7.65 25.74
CA ARG A 80 -50.84 -7.52 26.54
C ARG A 80 -52.10 -7.49 25.68
N SER A 81 -52.05 -6.86 24.50
CA SER A 81 -53.19 -6.83 23.56
C SER A 81 -53.47 -8.20 22.93
N ASN A 82 -52.45 -9.04 22.74
CA ASN A 82 -52.59 -10.40 22.20
C ASN A 82 -53.00 -11.46 23.24
N GLN A 83 -52.96 -11.13 24.54
CA GLN A 83 -53.36 -12.04 25.63
C GLN A 83 -54.85 -11.94 26.01
N GLN A 84 -55.66 -11.12 25.33
CA GLN A 84 -57.12 -11.17 25.52
C GLN A 84 -57.69 -12.48 24.93
N PRO A 85 -58.36 -13.34 25.74
CA PRO A 85 -58.79 -14.65 25.28
C PRO A 85 -60.04 -14.54 24.40
N LYS A 86 -59.98 -15.15 23.21
CA LYS A 86 -61.15 -15.41 22.34
C LYS A 86 -61.33 -16.93 22.21
N PRO A 87 -62.57 -17.47 22.32
CA PRO A 87 -62.80 -18.88 22.60
C PRO A 87 -62.48 -19.82 21.43
N THR A 88 -61.97 -21.00 21.76
CA THR A 88 -61.80 -22.21 20.92
C THR A 88 -63.17 -22.72 20.43
N PRO A 89 -63.29 -23.50 19.32
CA PRO A 89 -62.65 -24.82 19.05
C PRO A 89 -62.19 -24.95 17.55
N LYS A 90 -61.60 -26.01 16.97
CA LYS A 90 -61.34 -27.44 17.29
C LYS A 90 -60.26 -27.94 16.31
N GLN A 91 -59.51 -28.96 16.75
CA GLN A 91 -58.50 -29.72 16.00
C GLN A 91 -59.10 -30.55 14.85
N VAL A 92 -58.32 -30.76 13.76
CA VAL A 92 -58.34 -32.00 12.98
C VAL A 92 -56.91 -32.35 12.54
N VAL A 93 -56.54 -33.59 12.86
CA VAL A 93 -55.31 -34.33 12.58
C VAL A 93 -55.41 -34.96 11.19
N SER A 94 -54.31 -35.01 10.43
CA SER A 94 -54.07 -36.15 9.51
C SER A 94 -52.61 -36.21 9.02
N ASN A 95 -52.01 -37.36 9.29
CA ASN A 95 -50.69 -37.85 8.87
C ASN A 95 -50.56 -38.01 7.35
N SER A 96 -49.34 -37.97 6.82
CA SER A 96 -48.76 -39.13 6.09
C SER A 96 -47.29 -38.91 5.69
N ARG A 97 -46.56 -40.03 5.76
CA ARG A 97 -45.12 -40.25 5.59
C ARG A 97 -44.91 -41.06 4.31
N VAL A 98 -43.99 -40.66 3.43
CA VAL A 98 -43.31 -41.57 2.47
C VAL A 98 -41.87 -41.08 2.24
N GLN A 99 -40.95 -42.05 2.15
CA GLN A 99 -39.48 -41.98 2.11
C GLN A 99 -38.86 -41.75 0.71
N SER A 100 -37.52 -41.62 0.73
CA SER A 100 -36.51 -41.89 -0.33
C SER A 100 -36.18 -40.67 -1.20
N SER A 101 -34.92 -40.33 -1.54
CA SER A 101 -33.63 -41.03 -1.53
C SER A 101 -32.49 -40.00 -1.72
N ILE A 102 -31.29 -40.31 -1.22
CA ILE A 102 -30.03 -39.54 -1.38
C ILE A 102 -29.42 -39.80 -2.78
N PRO A 103 -28.72 -38.80 -3.37
CA PRO A 103 -27.43 -39.11 -4.02
C PRO A 103 -26.26 -38.19 -3.59
N THR A 104 -25.13 -38.85 -3.44
CA THR A 104 -23.73 -38.43 -3.18
C THR A 104 -23.16 -37.49 -4.28
N PRO A 105 -22.16 -36.63 -3.97
CA PRO A 105 -21.66 -35.59 -4.90
C PRO A 105 -20.66 -36.12 -5.95
N PRO A 106 -20.55 -35.46 -7.13
CA PRO A 106 -19.52 -35.76 -8.12
C PRO A 106 -18.18 -35.03 -7.83
N PRO A 107 -17.05 -35.59 -8.29
CA PRO A 107 -15.70 -35.17 -7.94
C PRO A 107 -15.14 -34.05 -8.85
N ALA A 108 -14.19 -33.30 -8.32
CA ALA A 108 -13.40 -32.30 -9.03
C ALA A 108 -12.45 -32.92 -10.08
N PRO A 109 -12.31 -32.32 -11.27
CA PRO A 109 -11.19 -32.60 -12.19
C PRO A 109 -10.19 -31.44 -12.28
N ALA A 110 -8.98 -31.76 -11.83
CA ALA A 110 -7.65 -31.48 -12.40
C ALA A 110 -7.41 -30.22 -13.28
N GLN A 111 -6.41 -29.46 -12.83
CA GLN A 111 -5.67 -28.45 -13.59
C GLN A 111 -4.86 -29.09 -14.75
N PRO A 112 -4.75 -28.44 -15.92
CA PRO A 112 -3.76 -28.79 -16.93
C PRO A 112 -2.44 -28.03 -16.72
N LEU A 113 -1.44 -28.83 -16.35
CA LEU A 113 -0.05 -28.85 -16.80
C LEU A 113 0.41 -27.73 -17.76
N ARG A 114 1.35 -26.92 -17.29
CA ARG A 114 2.25 -26.11 -18.12
C ARG A 114 3.20 -27.02 -18.89
N THR A 115 3.21 -26.90 -20.20
CA THR A 115 4.32 -27.34 -21.05
C THR A 115 4.90 -26.15 -21.77
N ASP A 116 6.14 -25.79 -21.45
CA ASP A 116 7.00 -25.14 -22.42
C ASP A 116 8.38 -25.82 -22.38
N THR A 117 8.67 -26.55 -23.43
CA THR A 117 9.90 -27.30 -23.66
C THR A 117 10.85 -26.43 -24.46
N SER A 118 11.87 -25.88 -23.80
CA SER A 118 13.08 -25.40 -24.45
C SER A 118 14.24 -26.36 -24.14
N THR A 119 15.00 -26.66 -25.17
CA THR A 119 16.00 -27.73 -25.32
C THR A 119 17.11 -27.71 -24.27
N ARG A 120 17.30 -28.85 -23.60
CA ARG A 120 18.28 -29.12 -22.55
C ARG A 120 19.71 -29.20 -23.10
N GLN A 121 20.42 -28.08 -23.18
CA GLN A 121 21.87 -28.14 -22.99
C GLN A 121 22.15 -28.03 -21.49
N ARG A 122 22.73 -29.08 -20.90
CA ARG A 122 23.23 -29.10 -19.51
C ARG A 122 24.76 -28.96 -19.54
N PRO A 123 25.31 -27.77 -19.85
CA PRO A 123 26.73 -27.58 -20.12
C PRO A 123 27.64 -27.91 -18.92
N TYR A 124 27.07 -27.97 -17.72
CA TYR A 124 27.82 -28.17 -16.48
C TYR A 124 27.74 -29.58 -15.92
N ILE A 125 27.07 -30.53 -16.60
CA ILE A 125 26.83 -31.89 -16.09
C ILE A 125 28.11 -32.67 -15.73
N GLN A 126 29.24 -32.34 -16.38
CA GLN A 126 30.55 -32.97 -16.14
C GLN A 126 31.45 -32.19 -15.17
N CYS A 127 31.08 -30.98 -14.76
CA CYS A 127 31.90 -30.15 -13.87
C CYS A 127 31.86 -30.64 -12.42
N ARG A 128 33.03 -30.65 -11.75
CA ARG A 128 33.13 -30.91 -10.30
C ARG A 128 32.64 -29.69 -9.51
N ILE A 129 32.22 -29.89 -8.25
CA ILE A 129 31.68 -28.83 -7.40
C ILE A 129 32.68 -27.67 -7.23
N ASP A 130 33.97 -27.97 -7.03
CA ASP A 130 35.02 -26.94 -6.88
C ASP A 130 35.28 -26.13 -8.16
N GLN A 131 34.92 -26.68 -9.33
CA GLN A 131 34.96 -25.94 -10.59
C GLN A 131 33.73 -25.05 -10.72
N LEU A 132 32.55 -25.51 -10.29
CA LEU A 132 31.34 -24.70 -10.28
C LEU A 132 31.45 -23.52 -9.31
N GLU A 133 32.09 -23.71 -8.16
CA GLU A 133 32.36 -22.63 -7.21
C GLU A 133 33.31 -21.59 -7.83
N ARG A 134 34.44 -22.02 -8.42
CA ARG A 134 35.36 -21.10 -9.12
C ARG A 134 34.71 -20.33 -10.27
N ILE A 135 33.88 -21.00 -11.06
CA ILE A 135 33.16 -20.37 -12.18
C ILE A 135 32.12 -19.37 -11.64
N ALA A 136 31.39 -19.74 -10.59
CA ALA A 136 30.43 -18.85 -9.95
C ALA A 136 31.14 -17.62 -9.37
N ASP A 137 32.25 -17.80 -8.65
CA ASP A 137 32.98 -16.70 -8.01
C ASP A 137 33.64 -15.76 -9.03
N ALA A 138 34.16 -16.28 -10.15
CA ALA A 138 34.72 -15.48 -11.24
C ALA A 138 33.67 -14.61 -11.95
N GLU A 139 32.43 -15.09 -12.01
CA GLU A 139 31.33 -14.49 -12.78
C GLU A 139 30.11 -14.23 -11.89
N TRP A 140 30.34 -13.77 -10.66
CA TRP A 140 29.36 -13.65 -9.57
C TRP A 140 28.21 -12.66 -9.83
N ASN A 141 28.30 -11.89 -10.93
CA ASN A 141 27.29 -10.95 -11.38
C ASN A 141 26.56 -11.40 -12.65
N ASN A 142 26.98 -12.50 -13.28
CA ASN A 142 26.39 -13.01 -14.51
C ASN A 142 25.14 -13.86 -14.21
N LYS A 143 23.96 -13.23 -14.25
CA LYS A 143 22.68 -13.87 -13.92
C LYS A 143 22.36 -15.12 -14.74
N GLN A 144 22.67 -15.12 -16.04
CA GLN A 144 22.40 -16.28 -16.90
C GLN A 144 23.28 -17.48 -16.53
N LEU A 145 24.55 -17.21 -16.21
CA LEU A 145 25.50 -18.23 -15.77
C LEU A 145 25.09 -18.81 -14.41
N LEU A 146 24.80 -17.95 -13.44
CA LEU A 146 24.37 -18.34 -12.09
C LEU A 146 23.06 -19.14 -12.12
N SER A 147 22.10 -18.79 -12.98
CA SER A 147 20.87 -19.56 -13.16
C SER A 147 21.12 -20.95 -13.74
N LYS A 148 22.05 -21.09 -14.69
CA LYS A 148 22.43 -22.40 -15.26
C LYS A 148 23.13 -23.28 -14.23
N ILE A 149 24.01 -22.70 -13.41
CA ILE A 149 24.68 -23.40 -12.30
C ILE A 149 23.66 -23.82 -11.24
N ASN A 150 22.72 -22.94 -10.85
CA ASN A 150 21.69 -23.24 -9.86
C ASN A 150 20.77 -24.40 -10.30
N HIS A 151 20.33 -24.39 -11.56
CA HIS A 151 19.53 -25.48 -12.14
C HIS A 151 20.28 -26.82 -12.19
N GLU A 152 21.59 -26.77 -12.44
CA GLU A 152 22.44 -27.95 -12.40
C GLU A 152 22.62 -28.50 -10.98
N LEU A 153 22.80 -27.62 -9.98
CA LEU A 153 22.88 -27.99 -8.57
C LEU A 153 21.56 -28.57 -8.04
N GLU A 154 20.42 -28.06 -8.49
CA GLU A 154 19.08 -28.61 -8.18
C GLU A 154 18.89 -30.02 -8.73
N SER A 155 19.46 -30.31 -9.90
CA SER A 155 19.41 -31.62 -10.54
C SER A 155 20.34 -32.65 -9.89
N ARG A 156 21.30 -32.22 -9.07
CA ARG A 156 22.27 -33.07 -8.36
C ARG A 156 21.82 -33.25 -6.92
N ARG A 157 20.81 -34.10 -6.68
CA ARG A 157 20.40 -34.50 -5.32
C ARG A 157 21.60 -35.04 -4.55
N SER A 158 22.26 -34.16 -3.79
CA SER A 158 23.42 -34.45 -2.94
C SER A 158 23.38 -33.53 -1.73
N TRP A 159 23.58 -34.10 -0.55
CA TRP A 159 23.58 -33.37 0.73
C TRP A 159 24.99 -32.82 1.03
N GLY A 160 25.08 -31.60 1.59
CA GLY A 160 26.35 -31.00 2.04
C GLY A 160 26.81 -29.78 1.23
N ARG A 161 28.10 -29.71 0.87
CA ARG A 161 28.73 -28.57 0.17
C ARG A 161 27.99 -28.05 -1.08
N PRO A 162 27.37 -28.89 -1.93
CA PRO A 162 26.58 -28.43 -3.09
C PRO A 162 25.35 -27.60 -2.70
N GLN A 163 24.77 -27.85 -1.53
CA GLN A 163 23.61 -27.12 -1.03
C GLN A 163 24.00 -25.73 -0.53
N ALA A 164 25.13 -25.59 0.17
CA ALA A 164 25.64 -24.29 0.61
C ALA A 164 25.93 -23.35 -0.57
N LEU A 165 26.54 -23.89 -1.64
CA LEU A 165 26.75 -23.13 -2.88
C LEU A 165 25.43 -22.76 -3.55
N ARG A 166 24.45 -23.68 -3.57
CA ARG A 166 23.10 -23.42 -4.10
C ARG A 166 22.40 -22.30 -3.35
N GLU A 167 22.45 -22.31 -2.01
CA GLU A 167 21.85 -21.27 -1.17
C GLU A 167 22.52 -19.91 -1.42
N ARG A 168 23.87 -19.88 -1.52
CA ARG A 168 24.63 -18.66 -1.84
C ARG A 168 24.25 -18.09 -3.21
N ILE A 169 24.16 -18.94 -4.23
CA ILE A 169 23.75 -18.55 -5.59
C ILE A 169 22.28 -18.12 -5.62
N THR A 170 21.40 -18.81 -4.88
CA THR A 170 19.98 -18.45 -4.80
C THR A 170 19.79 -17.09 -4.15
N GLN A 171 20.46 -16.82 -3.03
CA GLN A 171 20.48 -15.51 -2.39
C GLN A 171 21.02 -14.44 -3.34
N ARG A 172 22.11 -14.72 -4.06
CA ARG A 172 22.66 -13.78 -5.03
C ARG A 172 21.69 -13.50 -6.19
N LEU A 173 21.02 -14.52 -6.69
CA LEU A 173 19.98 -14.36 -7.72
C LEU A 173 18.82 -13.53 -7.18
N THR A 174 18.36 -13.72 -5.93
CA THR A 174 17.32 -12.88 -5.33
C THR A 174 17.74 -11.42 -5.21
N GLN A 175 18.99 -11.15 -4.84
CA GLN A 175 19.56 -9.80 -4.81
C GLN A 175 19.60 -9.20 -6.22
N LEU A 176 20.13 -9.92 -7.21
CA LEU A 176 20.18 -9.45 -8.59
C LEU A 176 18.79 -9.27 -9.20
N HIS A 177 17.78 -10.05 -8.79
CA HIS A 177 16.38 -9.83 -9.15
C HIS A 177 15.79 -8.58 -8.50
N SER A 178 16.14 -8.27 -7.25
CA SER A 178 15.71 -7.03 -6.57
C SER A 178 16.33 -5.77 -7.17
N THR A 179 17.55 -5.87 -7.72
CA THR A 179 18.22 -4.78 -8.44
C THR A 179 17.71 -4.64 -9.89
N GLN A 180 16.99 -5.64 -10.41
CA GLN A 180 16.48 -5.64 -11.78
C GLN A 180 15.02 -5.16 -11.82
N PHE A 181 14.80 -3.89 -11.49
CA PHE A 181 13.62 -3.18 -11.98
C PHE A 181 13.74 -3.07 -13.52
N VAL A 182 13.22 -4.07 -14.22
CA VAL A 182 12.92 -3.95 -15.64
C VAL A 182 11.76 -2.95 -15.75
N ARG A 183 12.02 -1.78 -16.33
CA ARG A 183 10.94 -0.89 -16.79
C ARG A 183 10.28 -1.53 -18.00
N THR A 184 9.22 -2.30 -17.77
CA THR A 184 8.24 -2.62 -18.78
C THR A 184 6.98 -1.85 -18.45
N THR A 185 6.81 -0.67 -19.06
CA THR A 185 5.58 0.12 -18.92
C THR A 185 4.61 -0.25 -20.02
N THR A 186 3.89 -1.36 -19.81
CA THR A 186 2.54 -1.51 -20.34
C THR A 186 1.62 -1.68 -19.15
N ALA A 187 1.22 -0.57 -18.54
CA ALA A 187 0.20 -0.56 -17.51
C ALA A 187 -1.16 -0.39 -18.19
N THR A 188 -2.01 -1.40 -18.11
CA THR A 188 -3.43 -1.28 -18.44
C THR A 188 -4.03 -0.21 -17.54
N PHE A 189 -4.80 0.72 -18.12
CA PHE A 189 -5.51 1.79 -17.39
C PHE A 189 -6.39 1.17 -16.28
N GLY A 190 -5.88 1.13 -15.06
CA GLY A 190 -6.62 0.73 -13.87
C GLY A 190 -7.20 1.97 -13.23
N SER A 191 -8.53 2.14 -13.31
CA SER A 191 -9.30 3.13 -12.57
C SER A 191 -9.44 2.71 -11.10
N GLN A 192 -8.33 2.45 -10.42
CA GLN A 192 -8.31 2.18 -8.99
C GLN A 192 -7.51 3.28 -8.31
N ASP A 193 -8.19 4.00 -7.43
CA ASP A 193 -7.60 5.01 -6.56
C ASP A 193 -6.52 4.32 -5.71
N LEU A 194 -5.26 4.70 -5.91
CA LEU A 194 -4.14 4.08 -5.21
C LEU A 194 -4.21 4.51 -3.74
N SER A 195 -4.26 3.54 -2.82
CA SER A 195 -4.17 3.79 -1.38
C SER A 195 -2.95 4.67 -1.06
N SER A 196 -3.09 5.60 -0.12
CA SER A 196 -1.99 6.44 0.38
C SER A 196 -0.81 5.62 0.89
N ASP A 197 -1.03 4.37 1.27
CA ASP A 197 -0.01 3.42 1.75
C ASP A 197 0.97 2.97 0.66
N VAL A 198 0.67 3.23 -0.61
CA VAL A 198 1.58 2.96 -1.73
C VAL A 198 2.75 3.95 -1.74
N PHE A 199 2.55 5.15 -1.21
CA PHE A 199 3.60 6.16 -1.11
C PHE A 199 4.27 6.04 0.25
N ARG A 200 5.52 5.54 0.26
CA ARG A 200 6.33 5.35 1.47
C ARG A 200 6.42 6.62 2.35
N TYR A 201 6.25 7.80 1.76
CA TYR A 201 6.22 9.08 2.46
C TYR A 201 5.10 9.98 1.91
N SER A 202 4.40 10.67 2.81
CA SER A 202 3.33 11.61 2.47
C SER A 202 3.84 12.91 1.83
N GLU A 203 5.11 13.26 2.07
CA GLU A 203 5.77 14.44 1.52
C GLU A 203 7.21 14.11 1.10
N GLY A 204 7.63 14.61 -0.06
CA GLY A 204 9.01 14.49 -0.55
C GLY A 204 9.87 15.69 -0.16
N LEU A 205 11.19 15.50 -0.01
CA LEU A 205 12.13 16.54 0.41
C LEU A 205 12.00 17.87 -0.37
N LEU A 206 11.87 17.82 -1.70
CA LEU A 206 11.73 19.04 -2.51
C LEU A 206 10.46 19.81 -2.16
N SER A 207 9.34 19.12 -1.98
CA SER A 207 8.08 19.73 -1.50
C SER A 207 8.25 20.32 -0.11
N HIS A 208 8.93 19.61 0.79
CA HIS A 208 9.22 20.08 2.13
C HIS A 208 10.08 21.36 2.13
N CYS A 209 11.03 21.47 1.20
CA CYS A 209 11.82 22.68 0.99
C CYS A 209 11.05 23.80 0.25
N GLY A 210 9.76 23.60 -0.07
CA GLY A 210 8.90 24.57 -0.75
C GLY A 210 9.07 24.63 -2.27
N TYR A 211 9.75 23.66 -2.89
CA TYR A 211 9.90 23.64 -4.34
C TYR A 211 8.56 23.32 -5.03
N GLU A 212 8.04 24.29 -5.78
CA GLU A 212 6.77 24.18 -6.48
C GLU A 212 6.84 24.80 -7.89
N VAL A 213 6.17 24.17 -8.85
CA VAL A 213 6.09 24.58 -10.28
C VAL A 213 4.64 24.62 -10.75
N GLY A 214 4.40 25.20 -11.92
CA GLY A 214 3.11 25.26 -12.59
C GLY A 214 2.41 26.61 -12.39
N ALA A 215 1.10 26.65 -12.67
CA ALA A 215 0.33 27.89 -12.70
C ALA A 215 0.37 28.70 -11.39
N ASN A 216 0.48 28.02 -10.25
CA ASN A 216 0.60 28.64 -8.92
C ASN A 216 1.99 28.40 -8.30
N GLY A 217 2.98 27.99 -9.11
CA GLY A 217 4.32 27.66 -8.65
C GLY A 217 5.17 28.88 -8.34
N LEU A 218 6.35 28.63 -7.77
CA LEU A 218 7.30 29.69 -7.45
C LEU A 218 7.97 30.24 -8.72
N PRO A 219 8.41 31.51 -8.73
CA PRO A 219 9.24 32.06 -9.80
C PRO A 219 10.56 31.30 -9.99
N GLU A 220 11.10 31.31 -11.20
CA GLU A 220 12.33 30.60 -11.58
C GLU A 220 13.51 30.86 -10.61
N SER A 221 13.73 32.11 -10.20
CA SER A 221 14.81 32.48 -9.29
C SER A 221 14.67 31.78 -7.93
N GLN A 222 13.47 31.77 -7.35
CA GLN A 222 13.20 31.14 -6.05
C GLN A 222 13.30 29.61 -6.15
N ARG A 223 12.78 29.02 -7.23
CA ARG A 223 12.92 27.57 -7.48
C ARG A 223 14.39 27.16 -7.53
N ARG A 224 15.22 27.89 -8.28
CA ARG A 224 16.66 27.60 -8.38
C ARG A 224 17.40 27.82 -7.08
N GLN A 225 17.05 28.84 -6.31
CA GLN A 225 17.60 29.04 -4.95
C GLN A 225 17.31 27.85 -4.02
N ILE A 226 16.10 27.28 -4.10
CA ILE A 226 15.76 26.07 -3.32
C ILE A 226 16.57 24.86 -3.83
N LEU A 227 16.77 24.73 -5.14
CA LEU A 227 17.59 23.65 -5.69
C LEU A 227 19.07 23.79 -5.30
N ASP A 228 19.58 25.03 -5.23
CA ASP A 228 20.92 25.34 -4.77
C ASP A 228 21.09 24.99 -3.30
N SER A 229 20.14 25.36 -2.43
CA SER A 229 20.21 25.01 -1.00
C SER A 229 20.12 23.50 -0.78
N VAL A 230 19.24 22.80 -1.49
CA VAL A 230 19.15 21.32 -1.45
C VAL A 230 20.46 20.68 -1.89
N PHE A 231 21.15 21.25 -2.86
CA PHE A 231 22.43 20.70 -3.33
C PHE A 231 23.60 21.03 -2.41
N LEU A 232 23.75 22.30 -2.00
CA LEU A 232 24.94 22.83 -1.35
C LEU A 232 24.90 22.80 0.18
N GLU A 233 23.71 22.76 0.77
CA GLU A 233 23.52 22.89 2.21
C GLU A 233 23.12 21.57 2.88
N ARG A 234 23.12 21.57 4.22
CA ARG A 234 22.60 20.44 4.99
C ARG A 234 21.09 20.39 4.86
N LEU A 235 20.56 19.20 4.56
CA LEU A 235 19.13 19.02 4.40
C LEU A 235 18.40 19.15 5.74
N PRO A 236 17.17 19.72 5.73
CA PRO A 236 16.29 19.62 6.88
C PRO A 236 15.99 18.14 7.19
N PHE A 237 15.74 17.84 8.45
CA PHE A 237 15.36 16.48 8.83
C PHE A 237 13.95 16.17 8.32
N VAL A 238 13.86 15.31 7.30
CA VAL A 238 12.61 14.88 6.67
C VAL A 238 12.54 13.36 6.66
N ASN A 239 11.39 12.82 7.08
CA ASN A 239 11.14 11.38 7.20
C ASN A 239 12.12 10.69 8.17
N ASP A 240 13.00 9.82 7.67
CA ASP A 240 13.96 9.05 8.47
C ASP A 240 15.41 9.25 7.98
N THR A 241 16.37 8.81 8.79
CA THR A 241 17.81 8.92 8.46
C THR A 241 18.19 8.12 7.21
N ALA A 242 17.49 7.01 6.96
CA ALA A 242 17.72 6.18 5.78
C ALA A 242 17.32 6.93 4.50
N TYR A 243 16.19 7.64 4.51
CA TYR A 243 15.70 8.48 3.43
C TYR A 243 16.65 9.62 3.13
N LEU A 244 17.11 10.34 4.16
CA LEU A 244 18.12 11.39 3.98
C LEU A 244 19.44 10.83 3.43
N GLY A 245 19.81 9.62 3.86
CA GLY A 245 20.96 8.88 3.33
C GLY A 245 20.88 8.63 1.82
N GLU A 246 19.67 8.49 1.23
CA GLU A 246 19.52 8.36 -0.23
C GLU A 246 19.95 9.61 -0.98
N TRP A 247 19.85 10.78 -0.34
CA TRP A 247 20.23 12.04 -0.94
C TRP A 247 21.74 12.32 -0.80
N GLY A 248 22.50 11.62 0.04
CA GLY A 248 23.95 11.80 0.21
C GLY A 248 24.35 13.03 1.04
N GLU A 249 25.61 13.47 0.91
CA GLU A 249 26.14 14.67 1.57
C GLU A 249 26.03 15.91 0.65
N PRO A 250 26.10 17.14 1.19
CA PRO A 250 26.06 18.37 0.40
C PRO A 250 27.18 18.41 -0.66
N GLY A 251 26.87 18.90 -1.85
CA GLY A 251 27.82 19.06 -2.95
C GLY A 251 28.26 17.77 -3.63
N THR A 252 27.68 16.62 -3.30
CA THR A 252 28.11 15.31 -3.84
C THR A 252 27.39 14.90 -5.12
N SER A 253 28.00 13.99 -5.88
CA SER A 253 27.38 13.39 -7.06
C SER A 253 26.05 12.70 -6.74
N GLN A 254 25.96 12.05 -5.59
CA GLN A 254 24.74 11.39 -5.11
C GLN A 254 23.59 12.39 -4.91
N ARG A 255 23.87 13.52 -4.25
CA ARG A 255 22.89 14.60 -4.04
C ARG A 255 22.36 15.16 -5.36
N LEU A 256 23.27 15.45 -6.29
CA LEU A 256 22.88 15.95 -7.60
C LEU A 256 22.06 14.92 -8.38
N GLN A 257 22.49 13.66 -8.36
CA GLN A 257 21.81 12.57 -9.06
C GLN A 257 20.41 12.34 -8.50
N LYS A 258 20.23 12.34 -7.18
CA LYS A 258 18.92 12.20 -6.53
C LYS A 258 18.00 13.35 -6.91
N SER A 259 18.48 14.58 -6.82
CA SER A 259 17.72 15.80 -7.18
C SER A 259 17.28 15.78 -8.65
N ALA A 260 18.22 15.51 -9.56
CA ALA A 260 17.95 15.42 -11.00
C ALA A 260 16.94 14.30 -11.33
N ASN A 261 17.06 13.14 -10.67
CA ASN A 261 16.14 12.03 -10.86
C ASN A 261 14.72 12.36 -10.39
N CYS A 262 14.57 13.07 -9.27
CA CYS A 262 13.28 13.53 -8.78
C CYS A 262 12.60 14.47 -9.79
N ILE A 263 13.30 15.52 -10.23
CA ILE A 263 12.76 16.50 -11.20
C ILE A 263 12.39 15.81 -12.53
N ALA A 264 13.27 14.95 -13.05
CA ALA A 264 12.98 14.21 -14.28
C ALA A 264 11.80 13.25 -14.13
N ALA A 265 11.62 12.65 -12.94
CA ALA A 265 10.45 11.81 -12.66
C ALA A 265 9.16 12.64 -12.61
N PHE A 266 9.19 13.85 -12.05
CA PHE A 266 8.03 14.74 -12.03
C PHE A 266 7.58 15.10 -13.46
N ALA A 267 8.51 15.50 -14.32
CA ALA A 267 8.22 15.79 -15.73
C ALA A 267 7.64 14.57 -16.47
N ARG A 268 8.26 13.39 -16.33
CA ARG A 268 7.75 12.15 -16.97
C ARG A 268 6.36 11.78 -16.47
N ASN A 269 6.12 11.89 -15.16
CA ASN A 269 4.83 11.53 -14.57
C ASN A 269 3.74 12.50 -15.03
N ALA A 270 4.04 13.80 -15.13
CA ALA A 270 3.10 14.78 -15.66
C ALA A 270 2.78 14.53 -17.13
N ARG A 271 3.77 14.18 -17.97
CA ARG A 271 3.54 13.82 -19.39
C ARG A 271 2.61 12.61 -19.57
N ARG A 272 2.61 11.67 -18.64
CA ARG A 272 1.73 10.49 -18.67
C ARG A 272 0.31 10.77 -18.19
N ARG A 273 0.08 11.88 -17.48
CA ARG A 273 -1.26 12.24 -17.01
C ARG A 273 -2.04 12.85 -18.17
N ASN A 274 -3.21 12.27 -18.46
CA ASN A 274 -4.14 12.78 -19.47
C ASN A 274 -5.10 13.86 -18.90
N SER A 275 -4.97 14.24 -17.62
CA SER A 275 -5.83 15.20 -16.94
C SER A 275 -5.13 16.54 -16.70
N GLY A 276 -5.58 17.58 -17.37
CA GLY A 276 -5.16 18.97 -17.18
C GLY A 276 -4.00 19.42 -18.07
N ASN A 277 -3.87 20.74 -18.25
CA ASN A 277 -2.77 21.35 -18.99
C ASN A 277 -1.55 21.52 -18.07
N LEU A 278 -0.72 20.49 -17.97
CA LEU A 278 0.53 20.50 -17.18
C LEU A 278 1.74 21.02 -17.96
N SER A 279 1.54 21.60 -19.15
CA SER A 279 2.63 21.99 -20.06
C SER A 279 3.60 22.98 -19.42
N ASN A 280 3.09 23.95 -18.65
CA ASN A 280 3.92 24.93 -17.95
C ASN A 280 4.81 24.25 -16.90
N ALA A 281 4.24 23.40 -16.05
CA ALA A 281 5.00 22.67 -15.03
C ALA A 281 6.07 21.75 -15.65
N ILE A 282 5.75 21.10 -16.78
CA ILE A 282 6.71 20.27 -17.53
C ILE A 282 7.88 21.13 -18.03
N GLN A 283 7.59 22.28 -18.63
CA GLN A 283 8.62 23.19 -19.13
C GLN A 283 9.52 23.70 -17.98
N GLU A 284 8.93 24.03 -16.83
CA GLU A 284 9.67 24.49 -15.66
C GLU A 284 10.56 23.41 -15.06
N TRP A 285 10.07 22.17 -14.89
CA TRP A 285 10.92 21.05 -14.47
C TRP A 285 12.07 20.79 -15.45
N GLU A 286 11.82 20.89 -16.77
CA GLU A 286 12.86 20.71 -17.78
C GLU A 286 13.91 21.83 -17.74
N ALA A 287 13.48 23.08 -17.54
CA ALA A 287 14.39 24.22 -17.37
C ALA A 287 15.23 24.08 -16.10
N ASP A 288 14.63 23.69 -14.98
CA ASP A 288 15.32 23.49 -13.71
C ASP A 288 16.29 22.30 -13.76
N LEU A 289 15.94 21.24 -14.49
CA LEU A 289 16.84 20.13 -14.75
C LEU A 289 18.04 20.56 -15.61
N ALA A 290 17.80 21.36 -16.66
CA ALA A 290 18.88 21.91 -17.48
C ALA A 290 19.81 22.82 -16.66
N TYR A 291 19.24 23.63 -15.76
CA TYR A 291 19.99 24.46 -14.82
C TYR A 291 20.91 23.62 -13.94
N LEU A 292 20.41 22.58 -13.27
CA LEU A 292 21.24 21.70 -12.44
C LEU A 292 22.38 21.05 -13.24
N LYS A 293 22.10 20.68 -14.49
CA LYS A 293 23.11 20.10 -15.37
C LYS A 293 24.23 21.09 -15.67
N GLN A 294 23.86 22.31 -16.05
CA GLN A 294 24.81 23.35 -16.42
C GLN A 294 25.65 23.81 -15.22
N THR A 295 25.01 24.00 -14.07
CA THR A 295 25.65 24.59 -12.88
C THR A 295 26.52 23.60 -12.11
N TYR A 296 26.07 22.35 -11.96
CA TYR A 296 26.71 21.41 -11.04
C TYR A 296 27.22 20.12 -11.68
N TYR A 297 26.67 19.70 -12.83
CA TYR A 297 27.04 18.43 -13.45
C TYR A 297 28.20 18.56 -14.45
N ASN A 298 28.07 19.47 -15.41
CA ASN A 298 28.99 19.58 -16.55
C ASN A 298 30.44 19.78 -16.07
N GLY A 299 31.33 18.85 -16.44
CA GLY A 299 32.75 18.91 -16.08
C GLY A 299 33.09 18.55 -14.63
N ARG A 300 32.12 18.16 -13.80
CA ARG A 300 32.33 17.80 -12.38
C ARG A 300 31.96 16.35 -12.06
N PHE A 301 30.84 15.86 -12.60
CA PHE A 301 30.32 14.52 -12.32
C PHE A 301 30.08 13.71 -13.59
N HIS A 302 30.04 12.38 -13.45
CA HIS A 302 30.07 11.44 -14.58
C HIS A 302 29.00 10.34 -14.48
N PHE A 303 27.80 10.66 -13.99
CA PHE A 303 26.68 9.71 -13.92
C PHE A 303 25.68 9.94 -15.08
N PRO A 304 24.92 8.92 -15.51
CA PRO A 304 23.94 9.10 -16.59
C PRO A 304 22.91 10.18 -16.25
N TRP A 305 22.87 11.25 -17.04
CA TRP A 305 21.93 12.35 -16.82
C TRP A 305 20.50 11.91 -17.15
N PRO A 306 19.52 12.10 -16.24
CA PRO A 306 18.17 11.59 -16.44
C PRO A 306 17.44 12.33 -17.56
N GLN A 307 16.63 11.58 -18.31
CA GLN A 307 15.81 12.08 -19.41
C GLN A 307 14.37 12.32 -18.96
N THR A 308 13.70 13.32 -19.54
CA THR A 308 12.29 13.65 -19.29
C THR A 308 11.33 13.04 -20.31
N GLY A 309 11.86 12.36 -21.34
CA GLY A 309 11.08 11.60 -22.32
C GLY A 309 10.40 10.36 -21.72
N ILE A 310 9.36 9.88 -22.42
CA ILE A 310 8.62 8.65 -22.09
C ILE A 310 9.36 7.44 -22.65
#